data_AF-B0JGT8-F1
#
_entry.id   AF-B0JGT8-F1
#
_cell.length_a   1.000
_cell.length_b   1.000
_cell.length_c   1.000
_cell.angle_alpha   90.00
_cell.angle_beta   90.00
_cell.angle_gamma   90.00
#
_symmetry.space_group_name_H-M   'P 1'
#
loop_
_entity.id
_entity.type
_entity.pdbx_description
1 polymer ?
#
loop_
_entity_poly.entity_id
_entity_poly.type
_entity_poly.pdbx_seq_one_letter_code
_entity_poly.pdbx_strand_id
1 'polypeptide(L)'
;MLVVEAKLKNGTPEQYHQLDEAIRTSQFVRNSCVRYWMDNKGTTRNDLQKLCAVLADNKETPWVNKLNSQARQSAADRAWQSINRFYQNCRCPDTREKMFSSVQKA
;
A
#
# COMPACT_ATOMS: atom_id res chain seq x y z
N MET A 1 -3.43 -13.62 -4.41
CA MET A 1 -2.31 -13.66 -3.44
C MET A 1 -2.66 -14.72 -2.41
N LEU A 2 -1.86 -15.78 -2.31
CA LEU A 2 -1.96 -16.72 -1.19
C LEU A 2 -1.44 -15.99 0.05
N VAL A 3 -2.20 -15.98 1.15
CA VAL A 3 -1.79 -15.36 2.41
C VAL A 3 -1.38 -16.49 3.34
N VAL A 4 -0.09 -16.54 3.66
CA VAL A 4 0.46 -17.44 4.67
C VAL A 4 0.78 -16.60 5.89
N GLU A 5 0.13 -16.91 7.01
CA GLU A 5 0.34 -16.19 8.26
C GLU A 5 1.34 -16.96 9.13
N ALA A 6 2.42 -16.29 9.53
CA ALA A 6 3.41 -16.82 10.45
C ALA A 6 3.68 -15.79 11.55
N LYS A 7 3.87 -16.27 12.79
CA LYS A 7 4.20 -15.42 13.95
C LYS A 7 5.64 -15.70 14.37
N LEU A 8 6.46 -14.66 14.44
CA LEU A 8 7.79 -14.75 15.03
C LEU A 8 7.65 -14.82 16.56
N LYS A 9 7.89 -16.01 17.12
CA LYS A 9 7.94 -16.24 18.57
C LYS A 9 9.40 -16.16 19.04
N ASN A 10 9.64 -15.50 20.17
CA ASN A 10 10.96 -15.37 20.80
C ASN A 10 12.00 -14.74 19.86
N GLY A 11 11.60 -13.73 19.07
CA GLY A 11 12.53 -13.02 18.19
C GLY A 11 13.51 -12.15 18.97
N THR A 12 14.70 -11.94 18.42
CA THR A 12 15.63 -10.95 18.98
C THR A 12 15.13 -9.53 18.69
N PRO A 13 15.57 -8.51 19.46
CA PRO A 13 15.22 -7.12 19.19
C PRO A 13 15.52 -6.67 17.75
N GLU A 14 16.63 -7.15 17.18
CA GLU A 14 17.04 -6.85 15.81
C GLU A 14 16.07 -7.43 14.78
N GLN A 15 15.55 -8.63 15.00
CA GLN A 15 14.57 -9.25 14.11
C GLN A 15 13.24 -8.48 14.11
N TYR A 16 12.78 -8.05 15.28
CA TYR A 16 11.60 -7.19 15.36
C TYR A 16 11.83 -5.85 14.68
N HIS A 17 13.02 -5.26 14.82
CA HIS A 17 13.37 -4.02 14.12
C HIS A 17 13.33 -4.16 12.59
N GLN A 18 13.86 -5.28 12.06
CA GLN A 18 13.79 -5.57 10.61
C GLN A 18 12.34 -5.74 10.13
N LEU A 19 11.47 -6.36 10.93
CA LEU A 19 10.04 -6.46 10.62
C LEU A 19 9.39 -5.08 10.59
N ASP A 20 9.68 -4.23 11.56
CA ASP A 20 9.17 -2.85 11.59
C ASP A 20 9.64 -2.04 10.38
N GLU A 21 10.90 -2.16 9.98
CA GLU A 21 11.44 -1.52 8.76
C GLU A 21 10.69 -2.02 7.50
N ALA A 22 10.44 -3.33 7.40
CA ALA A 22 9.70 -3.92 6.29
C ALA A 22 8.22 -3.44 6.25
N ILE A 23 7.55 -3.37 7.41
CA ILE A 23 6.17 -2.89 7.52
C ILE A 23 6.10 -1.42 7.12
N ARG A 24 7.00 -0.57 7.65
CA ARG A 24 7.07 0.86 7.31
C ARG A 24 7.32 1.06 5.81
N THR A 25 8.20 0.27 5.23
CA THR A 25 8.50 0.32 3.78
C THR A 25 7.28 -0.10 2.95
N SER A 26 6.56 -1.15 3.35
CA SER A 26 5.33 -1.57 2.67
C SER A 26 4.23 -0.51 2.75
N GLN A 27 4.07 0.13 3.90
CA GLN A 27 3.14 1.25 4.09
C GLN A 27 3.52 2.45 3.23
N PHE A 28 4.81 2.78 3.15
CA PHE A 28 5.32 3.84 2.28
C PHE A 28 4.92 3.60 0.81
N VAL A 29 5.21 2.41 0.26
CA VAL A 29 4.85 2.05 -1.12
C VAL A 29 3.34 2.19 -1.33
N ARG A 30 2.52 1.65 -0.42
CA ARG A 30 1.05 1.77 -0.50
C ARG A 30 0.60 3.22 -0.53
N ASN A 31 1.12 4.06 0.36
CA ASN A 31 0.74 5.46 0.48
C ASN A 31 1.18 6.27 -0.76
N SER A 32 2.36 5.99 -1.31
CA SER A 32 2.83 6.58 -2.57
C SER A 32 1.94 6.19 -3.75
N CYS A 33 1.45 4.94 -3.82
CA CYS A 33 0.47 4.53 -4.83
C CYS A 33 -0.85 5.30 -4.71
N VAL A 34 -1.35 5.50 -3.47
CA VAL A 34 -2.57 6.29 -3.24
C VAL A 34 -2.36 7.75 -3.64
N ARG A 35 -1.23 8.36 -3.26
CA ARG A 35 -0.88 9.73 -3.65
C ARG A 35 -0.82 9.87 -5.17
N TYR A 36 -0.12 8.96 -5.83
CA TYR A 36 -0.02 8.95 -7.29
C TYR A 36 -1.40 8.88 -7.96
N TRP A 37 -2.31 8.04 -7.46
CA TRP A 37 -3.69 7.98 -7.95
C TRP A 37 -4.48 9.28 -7.74
N MET A 38 -4.29 9.97 -6.61
CA MET A 38 -4.96 11.25 -6.36
C MET A 38 -4.48 12.34 -7.32
N ASP A 39 -3.19 12.34 -7.65
CA ASP A 39 -2.57 13.36 -8.48
C ASP A 39 -2.77 13.10 -9.98
N ASN A 40 -3.04 11.85 -10.39
CA ASN A 40 -3.14 11.44 -11.80
C ASN A 40 -4.54 10.89 -12.11
N LYS A 41 -5.27 11.56 -13.01
CA LYS A 41 -6.56 11.05 -13.49
C LYS A 41 -6.38 9.84 -14.40
N GLY A 42 -7.22 8.83 -14.23
CA GLY A 42 -7.21 7.63 -15.09
C GLY A 42 -6.13 6.61 -14.75
N THR A 43 -5.48 6.72 -13.58
CA THR A 43 -4.52 5.71 -13.11
C THR A 43 -5.14 4.31 -13.12
N THR A 44 -4.43 3.36 -13.72
CA THR A 44 -4.81 1.95 -13.75
C THR A 44 -4.04 1.15 -12.70
N ARG A 45 -4.50 -0.09 -12.43
CA ARG A 45 -3.76 -1.04 -11.59
C ARG A 45 -2.32 -1.25 -12.09
N ASN A 46 -2.12 -1.33 -13.40
CA ASN A 46 -0.81 -1.57 -13.98
C ASN A 46 0.15 -0.39 -13.77
N ASP A 47 -0.36 0.84 -13.72
CA ASP A 47 0.46 2.02 -13.44
C ASP A 47 0.99 2.00 -12.01
N LEU A 48 0.17 1.57 -11.04
CA LEU A 48 0.61 1.39 -9.65
C LEU A 48 1.66 0.27 -9.51
N GLN A 49 1.54 -0.80 -10.30
CA GLN A 49 2.54 -1.88 -10.33
C GLN A 49 3.87 -1.38 -10.91
N LYS A 50 3.84 -0.58 -11.99
CA LYS A 50 5.04 0.04 -12.57
C LYS A 50 5.69 1.03 -11.59
N LEU A 51 4.89 1.80 -10.87
CA LEU A 51 5.37 2.73 -9.85
C LEU A 51 6.21 2.03 -8.77
N CYS A 52 5.92 0.76 -8.43
CA CYS A 52 6.74 0.01 -7.47
C CYS A 52 8.19 -0.16 -7.92
N ALA A 53 8.46 -0.28 -9.23
CA ALA A 53 9.82 -0.35 -9.75
C ALA A 53 10.50 1.02 -9.66
N VAL A 54 9.79 2.09 -10.05
CA VAL A 54 10.29 3.47 -9.96
C VAL A 54 10.66 3.84 -8.51
N LEU A 55 9.83 3.47 -7.53
CA LEU A 55 10.11 3.72 -6.11
C LEU A 55 11.31 2.91 -5.60
N ALA A 56 11.55 1.71 -6.15
CA ALA A 56 12.70 0.89 -5.78
C ALA A 56 14.01 1.43 -6.35
N ASP A 57 13.95 2.03 -7.54
CA ASP A 57 15.12 2.62 -8.22
C ASP A 57 15.43 4.06 -7.75
N ASN A 58 14.55 4.66 -6.93
CA ASN A 58 14.74 6.02 -6.41
C ASN A 58 15.86 6.07 -5.36
N LYS A 59 16.88 6.90 -5.62
CA LYS A 59 18.04 7.14 -4.74
C LYS A 59 17.67 7.81 -3.42
N GLU A 60 16.56 8.55 -3.35
CA GLU A 60 16.09 9.17 -2.11
C GLU A 60 15.47 8.16 -1.15
N THR A 61 14.97 7.02 -1.67
CA THR A 61 14.29 6.00 -0.88
C THR A 61 14.94 4.61 -1.03
N PRO A 62 16.26 4.47 -0.76
CA PRO A 62 17.00 3.24 -1.03
C PRO A 62 16.50 2.03 -0.20
N TRP A 63 15.85 2.28 0.93
CA TRP A 63 15.25 1.22 1.76
C TRP A 63 14.09 0.51 1.05
N VAL A 64 13.42 1.15 0.08
CA VAL A 64 12.38 0.51 -0.73
C VAL A 64 12.96 -0.65 -1.53
N ASN A 65 14.22 -0.53 -1.99
CA ASN A 65 14.84 -1.60 -2.76
C ASN A 65 15.11 -2.86 -1.92
N LYS A 66 15.32 -2.70 -0.60
CA LYS A 66 15.53 -3.82 0.33
C LYS A 66 14.31 -4.74 0.44
N LEU A 67 13.11 -4.21 0.23
CA LEU A 67 11.89 -4.99 0.24
C LEU A 67 11.72 -5.71 -1.09
N ASN A 68 11.50 -7.03 -1.09
CA ASN A 68 11.39 -7.79 -2.34
C ASN A 68 10.26 -7.30 -3.27
N SER A 69 10.39 -7.58 -4.56
CA SER A 69 9.48 -7.09 -5.61
C SER A 69 8.02 -7.52 -5.38
N GLN A 70 7.79 -8.75 -4.91
CA GLN A 70 6.45 -9.28 -4.67
C GLN A 70 5.75 -8.57 -3.50
N ALA A 71 6.48 -8.23 -2.44
CA ALA A 71 5.95 -7.48 -1.31
C ALA A 71 5.58 -6.05 -1.71
N ARG A 72 6.40 -5.39 -2.55
CA ARG A 72 6.08 -4.06 -3.12
C ARG A 72 4.81 -4.11 -3.98
N GLN A 73 4.73 -5.06 -4.90
CA GLN A 73 3.55 -5.28 -5.74
C GLN A 73 2.29 -5.60 -4.91
N SER A 74 2.44 -6.38 -3.84
CA SER A 74 1.32 -6.68 -2.92
C SER A 74 0.82 -5.40 -2.21
N ALA A 75 1.71 -4.45 -1.88
CA ALA A 75 1.32 -3.16 -1.32
C ALA A 75 0.55 -2.30 -2.34
N ALA A 76 0.98 -2.27 -3.59
CA ALA A 76 0.27 -1.59 -4.68
C ALA A 76 -1.10 -2.24 -4.97
N ASP A 77 -1.20 -3.57 -4.96
CA ASP A 77 -2.48 -4.28 -5.08
C ASP A 77 -3.44 -3.92 -3.94
N ARG A 78 -2.94 -3.77 -2.70
CA ARG A 78 -3.75 -3.30 -1.55
C ARG A 78 -4.20 -1.84 -1.72
N ALA A 79 -3.35 -0.97 -2.29
CA ALA A 79 -3.75 0.39 -2.65
C ALA A 79 -4.87 0.36 -3.70
N TRP A 80 -4.70 -0.41 -4.77
CA TRP A 80 -5.71 -0.57 -5.82
C TRP A 80 -7.04 -1.10 -5.30
N GLN A 81 -7.02 -2.11 -4.42
CA GLN A 81 -8.24 -2.61 -3.78
C GLN A 81 -8.96 -1.52 -2.98
N SER A 82 -8.21 -0.66 -2.28
CA SER A 82 -8.78 0.46 -1.52
C SER A 82 -9.42 1.49 -2.46
N ILE A 83 -8.76 1.82 -3.57
CA ILE A 83 -9.25 2.74 -4.62
C ILE A 83 -10.51 2.18 -5.30
N ASN A 84 -10.49 0.91 -5.68
CA ASN A 84 -11.62 0.26 -6.32
C ASN A 84 -12.85 0.24 -5.40
N ARG A 85 -12.65 -0.07 -4.11
CA ARG A 85 -13.71 0.01 -3.09
C ARG A 85 -14.26 1.42 -2.93
N PHE A 86 -13.39 2.45 -2.95
CA PHE A 86 -13.82 3.85 -2.92
C PHE A 86 -14.77 4.15 -4.09
N TYR A 87 -14.42 3.80 -5.32
CA TYR A 87 -15.31 4.03 -6.48
C TYR A 87 -16.60 3.22 -6.43
N GLN A 88 -16.55 1.96 -5.98
CA GLN A 88 -17.74 1.14 -5.79
C GLN A 88 -18.70 1.78 -4.78
N ASN A 89 -18.18 2.25 -3.65
CA ASN A 89 -18.96 2.90 -2.61
C ASN A 89 -19.53 4.26 -3.06
N CYS A 90 -18.82 5.01 -3.91
CA CYS A 90 -19.31 6.27 -4.47
C CYS A 90 -20.52 6.11 -5.39
N ARG A 91 -20.74 4.90 -5.95
CA ARG A 91 -21.86 4.58 -6.83
C ARG A 91 -23.13 4.14 -6.09
N CYS A 92 -23.04 3.80 -4.81
CA CYS A 92 -24.19 3.44 -3.97
C CYS A 92 -24.51 4.57 -2.97
N PRO A 93 -25.70 5.19 -3.01
CA PRO A 93 -26.08 6.29 -2.12
C PRO A 93 -25.93 5.94 -0.63
N ASP A 94 -26.38 4.76 -0.21
CA ASP A 94 -26.41 4.32 1.19
C ASP A 94 -25.01 4.13 1.82
N THR A 95 -23.99 3.87 1.00
CA THR A 95 -22.59 3.73 1.46
C THR A 95 -21.83 5.05 1.47
N ARG A 96 -22.36 6.09 0.81
CA ARG A 96 -21.71 7.41 0.69
C ARG A 96 -21.69 8.16 2.02
N GLU A 97 -22.79 8.12 2.79
CA GLU A 97 -22.89 8.74 4.12
C GLU A 97 -21.91 8.13 5.14
N LYS A 98 -21.79 6.80 5.16
CA LYS A 98 -20.87 6.08 6.06
C LYS A 98 -19.41 6.43 5.81
N MET A 99 -19.03 6.69 4.56
CA MET A 99 -17.66 7.04 4.20
C MET A 99 -17.30 8.46 4.61
N PHE A 100 -18.19 9.44 4.37
CA PHE A 100 -17.98 10.84 4.78
C PHE A 100 -17.77 10.95 6.29
N SER A 101 -18.57 10.22 7.07
CA SER A 101 -18.43 10.14 8.53
C SER A 101 -17.09 9.53 8.98
N SER A 102 -16.56 8.56 8.24
CA SER A 102 -15.30 7.89 8.58
C SER A 102 -14.07 8.72 8.19
N VAL A 103 -14.15 9.47 7.09
CA VAL A 103 -13.07 10.39 6.66
C VAL A 103 -12.97 11.60 7.58
N GLN A 104 -14.08 12.09 8.15
CA GLN A 104 -14.06 13.18 9.15
C GLN A 104 -13.51 12.77 10.53
N LYS A 105 -13.38 11.47 10.80
CA LYS A 105 -12.91 10.94 12.10
C LYS A 105 -11.44 10.48 12.09
N ALA A 106 -10.74 10.62 10.95
CA ALA A 106 -9.31 10.32 10.80
C ALA A 106 -8.49 11.61 10.81
#